data_AF-A0A4Y2I1B0-F1
#
_entry.id   AF-A0A4Y2I1B0-F1
#
_cell.length_a   1.000
_cell.length_b   1.000
_cell.length_c   1.000
_cell.angle_alpha   90.00
_cell.angle_beta   90.00
_cell.angle_gamma   90.00
#
_symmetry.space_group_name_H-M   'P 1'
#
loop_
_entity.id
_entity.type
_entity.pdbx_description
1 polymer ?
#
loop_
_entity_poly.entity_id
_entity_poly.type
_entity_poly.pdbx_seq_one_letter_code
_entity_poly.pdbx_strand_id
1 'polypeptide(L)'
;MSSSWQAILLINDRPVNFKIDTGAEANIISKKLLNDIYGSGANVRKTSFKVSTYTGQPIELLGCTTLPVKKDLNSPIIHLDFLVTKNSYQPILGLTASADKLGLIRKCDNINCCKSISNLLCKYNQVFEGLGNLPGKYRITLYENSVPVVSVTRKVAVSHLEPLKAELDRMVKARVIEKVTEPTDWVSPL
;
A
#
# COMPACT_ATOMS: atom_id res chain seq x y z
N MET A 1 -0.02 -11.17 -2.63
CA MET A 1 -1.03 -11.75 -1.72
C MET A 1 -1.18 -10.80 -0.54
N SER A 2 -2.40 -10.31 -0.27
CA SER A 2 -2.63 -9.32 0.79
C SER A 2 -2.47 -10.01 2.16
N SER A 3 -1.55 -9.53 2.99
CA SER A 3 -1.48 -9.90 4.40
C SER A 3 -2.76 -9.42 5.10
N SER A 4 -3.64 -10.34 5.47
CA SER A 4 -4.89 -10.00 6.17
C SER A 4 -4.58 -9.40 7.55
N TRP A 5 -5.15 -8.24 7.86
CA TRP A 5 -5.05 -7.61 9.17
C TRP A 5 -5.75 -8.47 10.22
N GLN A 6 -4.95 -9.10 11.08
CA GLN A 6 -5.38 -10.06 12.07
C GLN A 6 -4.70 -9.82 13.41
N ALA A 7 -5.35 -10.19 14.50
CA ALA A 7 -4.81 -10.17 15.84
C ALA A 7 -5.15 -11.45 16.59
N ILE A 8 -4.13 -12.10 17.15
CA ILE A 8 -4.33 -13.22 18.07
C ILE A 8 -4.50 -12.64 19.47
N LEU A 9 -5.66 -12.85 20.07
CA LEU A 9 -5.98 -12.43 21.44
C LEU A 9 -6.38 -13.64 22.27
N LEU A 10 -6.18 -13.56 23.57
CA LEU A 10 -6.54 -14.61 24.51
C LEU A 10 -7.95 -14.38 25.06
N ILE A 11 -8.79 -15.39 24.95
CA ILE A 11 -10.09 -15.47 25.63
C ILE A 11 -10.06 -16.75 26.46
N ASN A 12 -10.22 -16.61 27.79
CA ASN A 12 -10.03 -17.72 28.73
C ASN A 12 -8.67 -18.44 28.53
N ASP A 13 -7.61 -17.63 28.36
CA ASP A 13 -6.23 -18.05 28.06
C ASP A 13 -6.05 -18.91 26.79
N ARG A 14 -7.10 -19.01 25.94
CA ARG A 14 -7.03 -19.65 24.62
C ARG A 14 -6.80 -18.63 23.51
N PRO A 15 -5.86 -18.86 22.58
CA PRO A 15 -5.63 -17.97 21.47
C PRO A 15 -6.77 -18.04 20.46
N VAL A 16 -7.30 -16.87 20.10
CA VAL A 16 -8.34 -16.69 19.10
C VAL A 16 -7.84 -15.69 18.07
N ASN A 17 -7.87 -16.09 16.80
CA ASN A 17 -7.44 -15.25 15.69
C ASN A 17 -8.61 -14.38 15.18
N PHE A 18 -8.57 -13.10 15.49
CA PHE A 18 -9.55 -12.12 15.06
C PHE A 18 -9.13 -11.45 13.76
N LYS A 19 -10.10 -11.27 12.85
CA LYS A 19 -9.96 -10.28 11.77
C LYS A 19 -10.15 -8.89 12.37
N ILE A 20 -9.23 -7.98 12.07
CA ILE A 20 -9.42 -6.57 12.40
C ILE A 20 -10.21 -5.92 11.27
N ASP A 21 -11.39 -5.39 11.59
CA ASP A 21 -12.29 -4.78 10.61
C ASP A 21 -12.72 -3.39 11.09
N THR A 22 -11.96 -2.38 10.69
CA THR A 22 -12.25 -0.97 11.04
C THR A 22 -13.52 -0.45 10.38
N GLY A 23 -14.07 -1.15 9.38
CA GLY A 23 -15.37 -0.84 8.79
C GLY A 23 -16.55 -1.38 9.60
N ALA A 24 -16.29 -2.20 10.63
CA ALA A 24 -17.33 -2.72 11.51
C ALA A 24 -17.44 -1.88 12.79
N GLU A 25 -18.67 -1.51 13.15
CA GLU A 25 -18.97 -0.79 14.40
C GLU A 25 -18.98 -1.71 15.62
N ALA A 26 -19.20 -3.01 15.43
CA ALA A 26 -19.34 -3.99 16.50
C ALA A 26 -18.36 -5.16 16.35
N ASN A 27 -17.95 -5.74 17.49
CA ASN A 27 -17.24 -7.00 17.48
C ASN A 27 -18.22 -8.16 17.28
N ILE A 28 -17.82 -9.16 16.53
CA ILE A 28 -18.66 -10.33 16.23
C ILE A 28 -17.92 -11.60 16.62
N ILE A 29 -18.62 -12.49 17.31
CA ILE A 29 -18.14 -13.84 17.62
C ILE A 29 -19.24 -14.85 17.31
N SER A 30 -18.87 -16.04 16.82
CA SER A 30 -19.85 -17.09 16.59
C SER A 30 -20.19 -17.81 17.89
N LYS A 31 -21.44 -18.27 18.03
CA LYS A 31 -21.87 -19.10 19.16
C LYS A 31 -21.07 -20.40 19.24
N LYS A 32 -20.68 -20.96 18.09
CA LYS A 32 -19.82 -22.14 18.00
C LYS A 32 -18.48 -21.89 18.71
N LEU A 33 -17.74 -20.86 18.30
CA LEU A 33 -16.44 -20.53 18.91
C LEU A 33 -16.58 -20.21 20.40
N LEU A 34 -17.64 -19.51 20.79
CA LEU A 34 -17.90 -19.22 22.20
C LEU A 34 -18.10 -20.51 23.03
N ASN A 35 -18.84 -21.48 22.48
CA ASN A 35 -19.03 -22.78 23.11
C ASN A 35 -17.74 -23.61 23.10
N ASP A 36 -16.88 -23.49 22.09
CA ASP A 36 -15.59 -24.19 22.05
C ASP A 36 -14.62 -23.70 23.15
N ILE A 37 -14.76 -22.44 23.58
CA ILE A 37 -13.92 -21.82 24.62
C ILE A 37 -14.48 -22.05 26.03
N TYR A 38 -15.80 -21.94 26.21
CA TYR A 38 -16.47 -21.92 27.52
C TYR A 38 -17.44 -23.09 27.76
N GLY A 39 -17.61 -23.99 26.80
CA GLY A 39 -18.67 -25.01 26.83
C GLY A 39 -20.07 -24.37 26.84
N SER A 40 -20.99 -25.00 27.57
CA SER A 40 -22.34 -24.46 27.80
C SER A 40 -22.37 -23.26 28.78
N GLY A 41 -21.25 -22.90 29.41
CA GLY A 41 -21.18 -21.88 30.45
C GLY A 41 -21.19 -20.43 29.94
N ALA A 42 -21.11 -20.19 28.63
CA ALA A 42 -21.10 -18.84 28.10
C ALA A 42 -22.48 -18.16 28.18
N ASN A 43 -22.58 -17.13 29.02
CA ASN A 43 -23.79 -16.32 29.15
C ASN A 43 -23.96 -15.42 27.93
N VAL A 44 -25.03 -15.67 27.16
CA VAL A 44 -25.44 -14.86 26.01
C VAL A 44 -26.77 -14.19 26.35
N ARG A 45 -26.74 -12.87 26.44
CA ARG A 45 -27.91 -12.04 26.76
C ARG A 45 -28.68 -11.72 25.49
N LYS A 46 -30.01 -11.66 25.56
CA LYS A 46 -30.83 -11.20 24.43
C LYS A 46 -30.45 -9.77 24.04
N THR A 47 -30.49 -9.50 22.74
CA THR A 47 -30.16 -8.18 22.18
C THR A 47 -31.25 -7.74 21.21
N SER A 48 -31.55 -6.45 21.20
CA SER A 48 -32.42 -5.80 20.19
C SER A 48 -31.63 -5.20 19.03
N PHE A 49 -30.30 -5.24 19.09
CA PHE A 49 -29.43 -4.75 18.02
C PHE A 49 -29.68 -5.53 16.74
N LYS A 50 -29.72 -4.81 15.62
CA LYS A 50 -29.74 -5.37 14.27
C LYS A 50 -28.46 -4.93 13.59
N VAL A 51 -27.77 -5.86 12.96
CA VAL A 51 -26.56 -5.57 12.19
C VAL A 51 -26.70 -6.18 10.81
N SER A 52 -26.13 -5.49 9.83
CA SER A 52 -26.11 -5.90 8.43
C SER A 52 -24.70 -5.82 7.90
N THR A 53 -24.42 -6.62 6.88
CA THR A 53 -23.23 -6.47 6.06
C THR A 53 -23.27 -5.15 5.28
N TYR A 54 -22.15 -4.77 4.69
CA TYR A 54 -22.05 -3.60 3.82
C TYR A 54 -23.06 -3.60 2.66
N THR A 55 -23.45 -4.78 2.15
CA THR A 55 -24.44 -4.92 1.07
C THR A 55 -25.89 -4.92 1.57
N GLY A 56 -26.12 -4.58 2.85
CA GLY A 56 -27.45 -4.51 3.46
C GLY A 56 -28.03 -5.88 3.85
N GLN A 57 -27.31 -6.98 3.67
CA GLN A 57 -27.80 -8.30 4.11
C GLN A 57 -27.76 -8.39 5.64
N PRO A 58 -28.88 -8.72 6.30
CA PRO A 58 -28.93 -8.81 7.76
C PRO A 58 -28.12 -10.01 8.26
N ILE A 59 -27.47 -9.84 9.42
CA ILE A 59 -26.76 -10.92 10.11
C ILE A 59 -27.65 -11.43 11.24
N GLU A 60 -27.93 -12.73 11.26
CA GLU A 60 -28.69 -13.37 12.34
C GLU A 60 -27.88 -13.35 13.64
N LEU A 61 -28.43 -12.67 14.66
CA LEU A 61 -27.84 -12.57 15.99
C LEU A 61 -28.62 -13.44 16.98
N LEU A 62 -27.88 -14.15 17.82
CA LEU A 62 -28.39 -14.93 18.94
C LEU A 62 -28.39 -14.14 20.25
N GLY A 63 -27.64 -13.04 20.31
CA GLY A 63 -27.53 -12.20 21.49
C GLY A 63 -26.24 -11.39 21.52
N CYS A 64 -25.88 -10.94 22.72
CA CYS A 64 -24.60 -10.30 23.00
C CYS A 64 -23.98 -10.87 24.27
N THR A 65 -22.66 -10.71 24.40
CA THR A 65 -21.90 -11.12 25.57
C THR A 65 -20.71 -10.21 25.78
N THR A 66 -20.21 -10.12 27.01
CA THR A 66 -18.99 -9.36 27.34
C THR A 66 -17.93 -10.38 27.71
N LEU A 67 -16.81 -10.37 26.99
CA LEU A 67 -15.72 -11.34 27.20
C LEU A 67 -14.50 -10.65 27.82
N PRO A 68 -13.84 -11.29 28.80
CA PRO A 68 -12.50 -10.90 29.23
C PRO A 68 -11.49 -11.29 28.13
N VAL A 69 -10.77 -10.30 27.61
CA VAL A 69 -9.81 -10.47 26.52
C VAL A 69 -8.44 -9.98 26.98
N LYS A 70 -7.37 -10.74 26.72
CA LYS A 70 -5.99 -10.29 26.92
C LYS A 70 -5.24 -10.28 25.59
N LYS A 71 -4.24 -9.41 25.45
CA LYS A 71 -3.33 -9.43 24.30
C LYS A 71 -2.34 -10.59 24.36
N ASP A 72 -1.90 -10.91 25.58
CA ASP A 72 -0.99 -12.00 25.92
C ASP A 72 -1.23 -12.42 27.38
N LEU A 73 -0.50 -13.42 27.88
CA LEU A 73 -0.70 -13.96 29.23
C LEU A 73 -0.40 -12.96 30.37
N ASN A 74 0.45 -11.97 30.12
CA ASN A 74 0.91 -10.97 31.10
C ASN A 74 0.15 -9.63 30.97
N SER A 75 -0.63 -9.45 29.91
CA SER A 75 -1.42 -8.26 29.67
C SER A 75 -2.64 -8.16 30.61
N PRO A 76 -3.06 -6.94 30.97
CA PRO A 76 -4.29 -6.73 31.74
C PRO A 76 -5.51 -7.22 30.96
N ILE A 77 -6.55 -7.63 31.69
CA ILE A 77 -7.82 -8.04 31.10
C ILE A 77 -8.58 -6.80 30.61
N ILE A 78 -9.03 -6.85 29.36
CA ILE A 78 -9.87 -5.84 28.72
C ILE A 78 -11.23 -6.48 28.44
N HIS A 79 -12.30 -5.89 28.95
CA HIS A 79 -13.65 -6.36 28.69
C HIS A 79 -14.19 -5.79 27.38
N LEU A 80 -14.50 -6.68 26.44
CA LEU A 80 -15.03 -6.34 25.13
C LEU A 80 -16.43 -6.95 24.94
N ASP A 81 -17.35 -6.14 24.42
CA ASP A 81 -18.68 -6.60 24.05
C ASP A 81 -18.66 -7.20 22.66
N PHE A 82 -19.30 -8.35 22.51
CA PHE A 82 -19.44 -9.09 21.26
C PHE A 82 -20.90 -9.34 20.97
N LEU A 83 -21.28 -9.10 19.72
CA LEU A 83 -22.50 -9.65 19.15
C LEU A 83 -22.27 -11.11 18.79
N VAL A 84 -23.19 -11.97 19.22
CA VAL A 84 -23.09 -13.41 19.03
C VAL A 84 -23.93 -13.79 17.82
N THR A 85 -23.28 -14.31 16.78
CA THR A 85 -23.98 -14.80 15.59
C THR A 85 -24.09 -16.33 15.61
N LYS A 86 -25.12 -16.84 14.92
CA LYS A 86 -25.33 -18.27 14.72
C LYS A 86 -24.31 -18.87 13.76
N ASN A 87 -23.96 -18.13 12.72
CA ASN A 87 -23.11 -18.62 11.65
C ASN A 87 -21.65 -18.61 12.08
N SER A 88 -20.89 -19.60 11.62
CA SER A 88 -19.48 -19.76 12.00
C SER A 88 -18.57 -18.97 11.05
N TYR A 89 -18.44 -17.68 11.30
CA TYR A 89 -17.48 -16.81 10.60
C TYR A 89 -16.20 -16.62 11.41
N GLN A 90 -15.13 -16.14 10.77
CA GLN A 90 -13.97 -15.61 11.48
C GLN A 90 -14.43 -14.48 12.41
N PRO A 91 -14.03 -14.48 13.69
CA PRO A 91 -14.48 -13.45 14.61
C PRO A 91 -13.85 -12.08 14.25
N ILE A 92 -14.59 -11.01 14.51
CA ILE A 92 -14.26 -9.65 14.07
C ILE A 92 -14.03 -8.75 15.27
N LEU A 93 -12.97 -7.94 15.21
CA LEU A 93 -12.77 -6.77 16.05
C LEU A 93 -13.15 -5.52 15.27
N GLY A 94 -14.18 -4.82 15.73
CA GLY A 94 -14.62 -3.55 15.17
C GLY A 94 -13.68 -2.40 15.51
N LEU A 95 -13.99 -1.21 14.99
CA LEU A 95 -13.16 -0.02 15.12
C LEU A 95 -12.85 0.33 16.58
N THR A 96 -13.86 0.49 17.43
CA THR A 96 -13.67 0.91 18.82
C THR A 96 -12.83 -0.08 19.63
N ALA A 97 -13.01 -1.38 19.41
CA ALA A 97 -12.21 -2.37 20.12
C ALA A 97 -10.76 -2.36 19.61
N SER A 98 -10.56 -2.36 18.30
CA SER A 98 -9.23 -2.44 17.70
C SER A 98 -8.41 -1.18 17.90
N ALA A 99 -9.01 0.02 17.76
CA ALA A 99 -8.31 1.29 17.91
C ALA A 99 -8.25 1.76 19.37
N ASP A 100 -9.39 1.91 20.02
CA ASP A 100 -9.46 2.63 21.30
C ASP A 100 -9.16 1.75 22.50
N LYS A 101 -9.71 0.52 22.52
CA LYS A 101 -9.55 -0.38 23.67
C LYS A 101 -8.26 -1.20 23.62
N LEU A 102 -7.93 -1.71 22.44
CA LEU A 102 -6.76 -2.58 22.26
C LEU A 102 -5.55 -1.84 21.68
N GLY A 103 -5.70 -0.65 21.07
CA GLY A 103 -4.56 0.06 20.47
C GLY A 103 -3.83 -0.71 19.38
N LEU A 104 -4.52 -1.62 18.68
CA LEU A 104 -3.98 -2.39 17.55
C LEU A 104 -3.86 -1.53 16.30
N ILE A 105 -4.73 -0.54 16.17
CA ILE A 105 -4.73 0.43 15.06
C ILE A 105 -4.68 1.82 15.66
N ARG A 106 -3.92 2.72 15.02
CA ARG A 106 -3.83 4.13 15.42
C ARG A 106 -4.31 5.01 14.28
N LYS A 107 -5.29 5.87 14.57
CA LYS A 107 -5.66 6.96 13.66
C LYS A 107 -4.50 7.95 13.61
N CYS A 108 -3.95 8.14 12.42
CA CYS A 108 -2.87 9.09 12.18
C CYS A 108 -3.42 10.25 11.36
N ASP A 109 -3.96 11.26 12.03
CA ASP A 109 -4.56 12.45 11.37
C ASP A 109 -3.51 13.33 10.70
N ASN A 110 -2.28 13.34 11.24
CA ASN A 110 -1.13 14.00 10.65
C ASN A 110 0.07 13.07 10.64
N ILE A 111 0.61 12.85 9.45
CA ILE A 111 1.88 12.17 9.27
C ILE A 111 2.97 13.24 9.36
N ASN A 112 3.53 13.46 10.55
CA ASN A 112 4.66 14.36 10.77
C ASN A 112 5.99 13.80 10.21
N CYS A 113 5.97 13.17 9.03
CA CYS A 113 7.16 12.49 8.49
C CYS A 113 8.14 13.42 7.75
N CYS A 114 7.82 14.69 7.51
CA CYS A 114 8.76 15.62 6.88
C CYS A 114 8.55 17.01 7.46
N LYS A 115 9.32 17.38 8.50
CA LYS A 115 9.32 18.76 9.04
C LYS A 115 9.83 19.79 8.02
N SER A 116 10.38 19.36 6.89
CA SER A 116 10.71 20.23 5.76
C SER A 116 10.84 19.42 4.46
N ILE A 117 10.18 19.88 3.39
CA ILE A 117 10.39 19.43 2.01
C ILE A 117 11.87 19.51 1.64
N SER A 118 12.61 20.47 2.21
CA SER A 118 14.04 20.65 1.97
C SER A 118 14.86 19.41 2.31
N ASN A 119 14.51 18.67 3.38
CA ASN A 119 15.24 17.45 3.74
C ASN A 119 15.02 16.33 2.70
N LEU A 120 13.82 16.26 2.11
CA LEU A 120 13.50 15.31 1.06
C LEU A 120 14.24 15.66 -0.23
N LEU A 121 14.24 16.94 -0.61
CA LEU A 121 14.95 17.45 -1.78
C LEU A 121 16.46 17.28 -1.63
N CYS A 122 17.04 17.56 -0.45
CA CYS A 122 18.45 17.28 -0.19
C CYS A 122 18.77 15.78 -0.28
N LYS A 123 17.91 14.92 0.26
CA LYS A 123 18.14 13.47 0.25
C LYS A 123 18.06 12.86 -1.15
N TYR A 124 17.19 13.39 -2.01
CA TYR A 124 16.93 12.85 -3.34
C TYR A 124 17.26 13.86 -4.45
N ASN A 125 18.23 14.74 -4.23
CA ASN A 125 18.56 15.82 -5.15
C ASN A 125 18.83 15.34 -6.57
N GLN A 126 19.53 14.21 -6.68
CA GLN A 126 19.85 13.51 -7.93
C GLN A 126 18.64 13.11 -8.79
N VAL A 127 17.43 13.02 -8.21
CA VAL A 127 16.20 12.70 -8.95
C VAL A 127 15.63 13.96 -9.64
N PHE A 128 15.98 15.14 -9.13
CA PHE A 128 15.44 16.42 -9.58
C PHE A 128 16.44 17.25 -10.40
N GLU A 129 17.66 16.75 -10.60
CA GLU A 129 18.72 17.43 -11.32
C GLU A 129 19.15 16.67 -12.58
N GLY A 130 19.10 17.36 -13.72
CA GLY A 130 19.69 16.90 -14.97
C GLY A 130 18.98 15.71 -15.61
N LEU A 131 19.69 15.06 -16.54
CA LEU A 131 19.24 13.83 -17.20
C LEU A 131 19.93 12.64 -16.53
N GLY A 132 19.16 11.59 -16.24
CA GLY A 132 19.69 10.31 -15.75
C GLY A 132 20.02 9.36 -16.90
N ASN A 133 20.86 8.36 -16.64
CA ASN A 133 21.11 7.25 -17.55
C ASN A 133 20.52 5.97 -16.98
N LEU A 134 19.75 5.22 -17.78
CA LEU A 134 19.23 3.92 -17.37
C LEU A 134 20.39 2.92 -17.34
N PRO A 135 20.65 2.21 -16.22
CA PRO A 135 21.73 1.25 -16.16
C PRO A 135 21.45 0.05 -17.08
N GLY A 136 22.49 -0.38 -17.80
CA GLY A 136 22.44 -1.56 -18.67
C GLY A 136 22.66 -1.25 -20.14
N LYS A 137 22.79 -2.29 -20.95
CA LYS A 137 22.85 -2.18 -22.42
C LYS A 137 21.47 -2.42 -22.98
N TYR A 138 20.98 -1.48 -23.77
CA TYR A 138 19.74 -1.65 -24.53
C TYR A 138 20.05 -2.10 -25.95
N ARG A 139 19.29 -3.08 -26.46
CA ARG A 139 19.39 -3.54 -27.85
C ARG A 139 18.23 -3.00 -28.65
N ILE A 140 18.50 -2.05 -29.54
CA ILE A 140 17.53 -1.58 -30.53
C ILE A 140 17.44 -2.64 -31.63
N THR A 141 16.24 -3.18 -31.87
CA THR A 141 15.99 -4.15 -32.95
C THR A 141 15.22 -3.47 -34.06
N LEU A 142 15.77 -3.47 -35.28
CA LEU A 142 15.12 -2.92 -36.45
C LEU A 142 14.15 -3.95 -37.07
N TYR A 143 13.16 -3.47 -37.81
CA TYR A 143 12.30 -4.35 -38.61
C TYR A 143 13.09 -5.06 -39.70
N GLU A 144 12.67 -6.26 -40.06
CA GLU A 144 13.20 -7.00 -41.21
C GLU A 144 13.05 -6.14 -42.48
N ASN A 145 14.13 -5.99 -43.25
CA ASN A 145 14.23 -5.13 -44.45
C ASN A 145 14.23 -3.60 -44.20
N SER A 146 14.63 -3.13 -43.02
CA SER A 146 14.86 -1.69 -42.78
C SER A 146 15.98 -1.16 -43.68
N VAL A 147 15.69 -0.09 -44.45
CA VAL A 147 16.65 0.52 -45.38
C VAL A 147 17.26 1.79 -44.77
N PRO A 148 18.60 1.87 -44.64
CA PRO A 148 19.26 3.06 -44.14
C PRO A 148 19.05 4.30 -45.01
N VAL A 149 18.95 5.47 -44.37
CA VAL A 149 18.77 6.75 -45.05
C VAL A 149 19.88 7.71 -44.66
N VAL A 150 20.60 8.21 -45.67
CA VAL A 150 21.58 9.30 -45.55
C VAL A 150 20.91 10.57 -46.03
N SER A 151 20.67 11.51 -45.13
CA SER A 151 20.09 12.81 -45.46
C SER A 151 21.18 13.88 -45.59
N VAL A 152 21.08 14.72 -46.61
CA VAL A 152 21.99 15.86 -46.81
C VAL A 152 21.79 16.89 -45.68
N THR A 153 22.89 17.44 -45.17
CA THR A 153 22.90 18.49 -44.13
C THR A 153 22.05 19.69 -44.54
N ARG A 154 21.14 20.14 -43.66
CA ARG A 154 20.32 21.33 -43.90
C ARG A 154 21.15 22.60 -43.71
N LYS A 155 20.82 23.64 -44.48
CA LYS A 155 21.36 24.99 -44.23
C LYS A 155 20.77 25.54 -42.94
N VAL A 156 21.64 25.89 -42.00
CA VAL A 156 21.28 26.60 -40.77
C VAL A 156 21.50 28.09 -41.00
N ALA A 157 20.54 28.94 -40.62
CA ALA A 157 20.71 30.38 -40.73
C ALA A 157 21.91 30.84 -39.89
N VAL A 158 22.64 31.85 -40.36
CA VAL A 158 23.87 32.32 -39.70
C VAL A 158 23.62 32.70 -38.23
N SER A 159 22.46 33.27 -37.91
CA SER A 159 22.04 33.62 -36.55
C SER A 159 21.90 32.43 -35.60
N HIS A 160 21.73 31.21 -36.12
CA HIS A 160 21.53 29.98 -35.35
C HIS A 160 22.76 29.07 -35.30
N LEU A 161 23.85 29.40 -36.00
CA LEU A 161 25.06 28.57 -36.01
C LEU A 161 25.67 28.44 -34.60
N GLU A 162 25.95 29.55 -33.93
CA GLU A 162 26.52 29.53 -32.58
C GLU A 162 25.56 28.93 -31.54
N PRO A 163 24.25 29.27 -31.51
CA PRO A 163 23.30 28.59 -30.64
C PRO A 163 23.22 27.07 -30.85
N LEU A 164 23.21 26.61 -32.11
CA LEU A 164 23.16 25.19 -32.42
C LEU A 164 24.42 24.46 -31.94
N LYS A 165 25.59 25.03 -32.22
CA LYS A 165 26.87 24.48 -31.76
C LYS A 165 26.92 24.39 -30.24
N ALA A 166 26.52 25.45 -29.52
CA ALA A 166 26.49 25.45 -28.07
C ALA A 166 25.58 24.37 -27.49
N GLU A 167 24.42 24.12 -28.12
CA GLU A 167 23.50 23.07 -27.69
C GLU A 167 24.06 21.66 -27.96
N LEU A 168 24.69 21.43 -29.12
CA LEU A 168 25.37 20.17 -29.41
C LEU A 168 26.50 19.89 -28.42
N ASP A 169 27.33 20.89 -28.12
CA ASP A 169 28.41 20.78 -27.12
C ASP A 169 27.85 20.49 -25.71
N ARG A 170 26.72 21.11 -25.34
CA ARG A 170 26.01 20.83 -24.08
C ARG A 170 25.51 19.38 -24.03
N MET A 171 24.93 18.87 -25.11
CA MET A 171 24.42 17.49 -25.19
C MET A 171 25.55 16.46 -25.13
N VAL A 172 26.69 16.72 -25.77
CA VAL A 172 27.90 15.89 -25.65
C VAL A 172 28.42 15.87 -24.21
N LYS A 173 28.52 17.04 -23.57
CA LYS A 173 28.93 17.14 -22.15
C LYS A 173 27.98 16.38 -21.21
N ALA A 174 26.68 16.43 -21.50
CA ALA A 174 25.64 15.70 -20.78
C ALA A 174 25.57 14.20 -21.13
N ARG A 175 26.42 13.72 -22.05
CA ARG A 175 26.46 12.32 -22.55
C ARG A 175 25.14 11.84 -23.15
N VAL A 176 24.38 12.75 -23.74
CA VAL A 176 23.13 12.44 -24.47
C VAL A 176 23.45 11.97 -25.89
N ILE A 177 24.45 12.58 -26.51
CA ILE A 177 24.98 12.21 -27.83
C ILE A 177 26.50 12.10 -27.75
N GLU A 178 27.10 11.43 -28.73
CA GLU A 178 28.54 11.31 -28.88
C GLU A 178 28.99 11.74 -30.27
N LYS A 179 30.24 12.17 -30.38
CA LYS A 179 30.83 12.55 -31.66
C LYS A 179 31.23 11.29 -32.41
N VAL A 180 30.72 11.14 -33.63
CA VAL A 180 31.11 10.06 -34.54
C VAL A 180 32.18 10.59 -35.51
N THR A 181 33.28 9.84 -35.69
CA THR A 181 34.36 10.21 -36.64
C THR A 181 34.32 9.42 -37.94
N GLU A 182 33.55 8.33 -37.98
CA GLU A 182 33.45 7.45 -39.14
C GLU A 182 32.06 7.58 -39.82
N PRO A 183 31.95 7.33 -41.13
CA PRO A 183 30.66 7.31 -41.81
C PRO A 183 29.70 6.26 -41.23
N THR A 184 28.41 6.59 -41.19
CA THR A 184 27.32 5.67 -40.79
C THR A 184 26.28 5.55 -41.89
N ASP A 185 25.62 4.39 -41.95
CA ASP A 185 24.55 4.15 -42.94
C ASP A 185 23.33 5.07 -42.70
N TRP A 186 23.13 5.52 -41.46
CA TRP A 186 22.05 6.43 -41.07
C TRP A 186 22.62 7.80 -40.73
N VAL A 187 22.20 8.84 -41.45
CA VAL A 187 22.67 10.21 -41.24
C VAL A 187 21.47 11.16 -41.13
N SER A 188 21.38 11.83 -39.97
CA SER A 188 20.41 12.90 -39.72
C SER A 188 20.84 14.18 -40.45
N PRO A 189 19.92 14.98 -41.00
CA PRO A 189 20.25 16.18 -41.78
C PRO A 189 20.65 17.40 -40.95
N LEU A 190 21.33 17.19 -39.82
CA LEU A 190 21.75 18.24 -38.88
C LEU A 190 23.23 18.58 -39.03
#